data_AF-A0A847K1I3-F1
#
_entry.id   AF-A0A847K1I3-F1
#
_cell.length_a   1.000
_cell.length_b   1.000
_cell.length_c   1.000
_cell.angle_alpha   90.00
_cell.angle_beta   90.00
_cell.angle_gamma   90.00
#
_symmetry.space_group_name_H-M   'P 1'
#
loop_
_entity.id
_entity.type
_entity.pdbx_description
1 polymer ?
#
loop_
_entity_poly.entity_id
_entity_poly.type
_entity_poly.pdbx_seq_one_letter_code
_entity_poly.pdbx_strand_id
1 'polypeptide(L)'
;MSDISDTTNRSVASADKPKASRRDFVAGAARFGGLVIAGGALASLARGSRSEPTVWQIDPAKCIQCGKCATECVITPSAVKCVHAYALCGYCKLCFGLFKDKRTGNTLAAEDNRCPVDAIKRRFVEDPFYEMFIDEPACIGCGICVKGCNRFGNGSLHLQVRHDRCVNCNQCAIAKACPSQAFVRVPASKPYLIRTLRKS
;
A
#
# COMPACT_ATOMS: atom_id res chain seq x y z
N MET A 1 -94.22 48.41 -10.30
CA MET A 1 -94.80 47.08 -10.05
C MET A 1 -93.78 46.07 -10.55
N SER A 2 -92.91 45.58 -9.67
CA SER A 2 -93.10 44.29 -8.98
C SER A 2 -92.87 43.15 -9.96
N ASP A 3 -91.68 42.51 -9.89
CA ASP A 3 -91.54 41.04 -9.91
C ASP A 3 -90.05 40.69 -9.76
N ILE A 4 -89.65 40.14 -8.61
CA ILE A 4 -89.49 38.70 -8.30
C ILE A 4 -88.04 38.25 -8.57
N SER A 5 -87.29 38.24 -7.45
CA SER A 5 -86.33 37.23 -7.00
C SER A 5 -85.88 36.14 -7.98
N ASP A 6 -84.55 36.01 -8.14
CA ASP A 6 -83.91 34.68 -8.11
C ASP A 6 -82.42 34.78 -7.68
N THR A 7 -82.17 34.72 -6.38
CA THR A 7 -80.84 34.52 -5.80
C THR A 7 -80.54 33.02 -5.78
N THR A 8 -79.96 32.52 -6.86
CA THR A 8 -79.45 31.14 -6.90
C THR A 8 -78.16 31.02 -6.08
N ASN A 9 -78.36 30.60 -4.83
CA ASN A 9 -77.33 30.13 -3.91
C ASN A 9 -76.68 28.84 -4.45
N ARG A 10 -75.55 28.95 -5.16
CA ARG A 10 -74.66 27.80 -5.41
C ARG A 10 -73.70 27.64 -4.23
N SER A 11 -74.09 26.81 -3.27
CA SER A 11 -73.18 26.25 -2.28
C SER A 11 -72.09 25.45 -2.99
N VAL A 12 -70.86 25.95 -2.96
CA VAL A 12 -69.67 25.16 -3.33
C VAL A 12 -69.53 24.06 -2.29
N ALA A 13 -69.84 22.83 -2.67
CA ALA A 13 -69.65 21.66 -1.84
C ALA A 13 -68.17 21.56 -1.43
N SER A 14 -67.91 21.67 -0.13
CA SER A 14 -66.62 21.32 0.45
C SER A 14 -66.37 19.84 0.18
N ALA A 15 -65.37 19.53 -0.63
CA ALA A 15 -64.95 18.15 -0.88
C ALA A 15 -64.51 17.53 0.46
N ASP A 16 -65.32 16.61 0.97
CA ASP A 16 -65.03 15.88 2.20
C ASP A 16 -63.75 15.07 2.00
N LYS A 17 -62.71 15.36 2.80
CA LYS A 17 -61.44 14.65 2.72
C LYS A 17 -61.67 13.22 3.22
N PRO A 18 -61.35 12.18 2.43
CA PRO A 18 -61.57 10.80 2.87
C PRO A 18 -60.80 10.54 4.16
N LYS A 19 -61.52 10.09 5.20
CA LYS A 19 -60.94 9.73 6.50
C LYS A 19 -60.01 8.54 6.28
N ALA A 20 -58.70 8.75 6.45
CA ALA A 20 -57.70 7.71 6.27
C ALA A 20 -58.07 6.46 7.09
N SER A 21 -58.25 5.32 6.41
CA SER A 21 -58.65 4.09 7.08
C SER A 21 -57.44 3.40 7.71
N ARG A 22 -57.70 2.49 8.66
CA ARG A 22 -56.66 1.62 9.25
C ARG A 22 -55.87 0.86 8.17
N ARG A 23 -56.51 0.51 7.05
CA ARG A 23 -55.87 -0.18 5.93
C ARG A 23 -54.89 0.74 5.18
N ASP A 24 -55.22 2.02 5.05
CA ASP A 24 -54.36 3.01 4.40
C ASP A 24 -53.12 3.30 5.25
N PHE A 25 -53.28 3.32 6.58
CA PHE A 25 -52.17 3.44 7.51
C PHE A 25 -51.23 2.23 7.46
N VAL A 26 -51.77 1.01 7.48
CA VAL A 26 -50.97 -0.23 7.39
C VAL A 26 -50.27 -0.34 6.03
N ALA A 27 -50.95 -0.01 4.93
CA ALA A 27 -50.36 0.00 3.60
C ALA A 27 -49.26 1.06 3.46
N GLY A 28 -49.46 2.25 4.06
CA GLY A 28 -48.45 3.29 4.13
C GLY A 28 -47.21 2.85 4.92
N ALA A 29 -47.40 2.27 6.10
CA ALA A 29 -46.33 1.77 6.94
C ALA A 29 -45.54 0.63 6.28
N ALA A 30 -46.22 -0.29 5.58
CA ALA A 30 -45.57 -1.37 4.85
C ALA A 30 -44.70 -0.85 3.69
N ARG A 31 -45.17 0.15 2.94
CA ARG A 31 -44.39 0.79 1.86
C ARG A 31 -43.18 1.54 2.40
N PHE A 32 -43.36 2.29 3.49
CA PHE A 32 -42.26 3.02 4.12
C PHE A 32 -41.22 2.07 4.73
N GLY A 33 -41.67 1.03 5.42
CA GLY A 33 -40.81 -0.02 5.96
C GLY A 33 -40.04 -0.75 4.86
N GLY A 34 -40.71 -1.09 3.76
CA GLY A 34 -40.07 -1.70 2.59
C GLY A 34 -38.97 -0.81 1.97
N LEU A 35 -39.22 0.49 1.84
CA LEU A 35 -38.23 1.46 1.36
C LEU A 35 -37.02 1.60 2.29
N VAL A 36 -37.24 1.64 3.60
CA VAL A 36 -36.16 1.70 4.60
C VAL A 36 -35.31 0.44 4.58
N ILE A 37 -35.92 -0.73 4.49
CA ILE A 37 -35.21 -2.02 4.42
C ILE A 37 -34.41 -2.11 3.13
N ALA A 38 -35.02 -1.80 1.99
CA ALA A 38 -34.34 -1.82 0.70
C ALA A 38 -33.19 -0.81 0.64
N GLY A 39 -33.41 0.42 1.12
CA GLY A 39 -32.39 1.46 1.21
C GLY A 39 -31.23 1.08 2.16
N GLY A 40 -31.55 0.48 3.31
CA GLY A 40 -30.55 -0.02 4.26
C GLY A 40 -29.71 -1.18 3.71
N ALA A 41 -30.34 -2.10 2.97
CA ALA A 41 -29.65 -3.20 2.29
C ALA A 41 -28.72 -2.69 1.19
N LEU A 42 -29.20 -1.78 0.33
CA LEU A 42 -28.40 -1.14 -0.72
C LEU A 42 -27.19 -0.37 -0.14
N ALA A 43 -27.39 0.41 0.92
CA ALA A 43 -26.32 1.15 1.59
C ALA A 43 -25.26 0.22 2.21
N SER A 44 -25.68 -0.91 2.77
CA SER A 44 -24.77 -1.90 3.36
C SER A 44 -23.91 -2.59 2.30
N LEU A 45 -24.50 -2.95 1.16
CA LEU A 45 -23.78 -3.51 0.01
C LEU A 45 -22.81 -2.51 -0.61
N ALA A 46 -23.21 -1.24 -0.73
CA ALA A 46 -22.33 -0.17 -1.23
C ALA A 46 -21.11 0.08 -0.33
N ARG A 47 -21.23 -0.17 0.99
CA ARG A 47 -20.13 -0.03 1.95
C ARG A 47 -19.08 -1.13 1.83
N GLY A 48 -19.49 -2.36 1.49
CA GLY A 48 -18.60 -3.50 1.26
C GLY A 48 -17.83 -3.45 -0.07
N SER A 49 -18.25 -2.60 -1.01
CA SER A 49 -17.68 -2.51 -2.36
C SER A 49 -16.43 -1.62 -2.49
N ARG A 50 -15.95 -0.98 -1.41
CA ARG A 50 -14.74 -0.15 -1.50
C ARG A 50 -13.51 -1.05 -1.59
N SER A 51 -13.02 -1.29 -2.81
CA SER A 51 -11.69 -1.86 -3.04
C SER A 51 -10.66 -1.04 -2.28
N GLU A 52 -9.88 -1.66 -1.40
CA GLU A 52 -8.74 -0.98 -0.78
C GLU A 52 -7.78 -0.53 -1.90
N PRO A 53 -7.27 0.72 -1.85
CA PRO A 53 -6.28 1.17 -2.81
C PRO A 53 -5.05 0.28 -2.72
N THR A 54 -4.53 -0.15 -3.87
CA THR A 54 -3.33 -0.97 -3.93
C THR A 54 -2.13 -0.17 -4.42
N VAL A 55 -0.94 -0.64 -4.04
CA VAL A 55 0.36 -0.06 -4.42
C VAL A 55 1.29 -1.18 -4.88
N TRP A 56 2.33 -0.81 -5.62
CA TRP A 56 3.35 -1.75 -6.08
C TRP A 56 4.37 -2.01 -4.98
N GLN A 57 4.62 -3.28 -4.66
CA GLN A 57 5.68 -3.69 -3.74
C GLN A 57 6.50 -4.83 -4.31
N ILE A 58 7.73 -4.99 -3.81
CA ILE A 58 8.62 -6.11 -4.13
C ILE A 58 8.39 -7.25 -3.13
N ASP A 59 8.06 -8.44 -3.64
CA ASP A 59 8.16 -9.69 -2.91
C ASP A 59 9.64 -10.07 -2.77
N PRO A 60 10.20 -10.02 -1.55
CA PRO A 60 11.62 -10.28 -1.35
C PRO A 60 11.99 -11.76 -1.59
N ALA A 61 11.04 -12.70 -1.56
CA ALA A 61 11.29 -14.11 -1.83
C ALA A 61 11.45 -14.39 -3.34
N LYS A 62 10.79 -13.61 -4.20
CA LYS A 62 10.92 -13.71 -5.67
C LYS A 62 12.04 -12.85 -6.24
N CYS A 63 12.50 -11.84 -5.51
CA CYS A 63 13.53 -10.94 -5.99
C CYS A 63 14.87 -11.67 -6.21
N ILE A 64 15.43 -11.58 -7.43
CA ILE A 64 16.75 -12.15 -7.78
C ILE A 64 17.88 -11.12 -7.87
N GLN A 65 17.63 -9.88 -7.41
CA GLN A 65 18.60 -8.77 -7.42
C GLN A 65 19.22 -8.50 -8.80
N CYS A 66 18.37 -8.40 -9.83
CA CYS A 66 18.78 -8.20 -11.23
C CYS A 66 19.30 -6.79 -11.58
N GLY A 67 19.25 -5.82 -10.66
CA GLY A 67 19.70 -4.44 -10.89
C GLY A 67 18.70 -3.52 -11.60
N LYS A 68 17.69 -4.06 -12.29
CA LYS A 68 16.66 -3.30 -13.03
C LYS A 68 15.91 -2.25 -12.19
N CYS A 69 15.81 -2.45 -10.87
CA CYS A 69 15.19 -1.47 -9.97
C CYS A 69 15.88 -0.10 -9.97
N ALA A 70 17.19 -0.06 -10.24
CA ALA A 70 17.96 1.18 -10.30
C ALA A 70 17.83 1.92 -11.63
N THR A 71 17.53 1.22 -12.73
CA THR A 71 17.58 1.78 -14.08
C THR A 71 16.20 2.00 -14.71
N GLU A 72 15.17 1.27 -14.28
CA GLU A 72 13.83 1.29 -14.90
C GLU A 72 12.84 2.16 -14.11
N CYS A 73 13.23 2.74 -12.98
CA CYS A 73 12.36 3.64 -12.24
C CYS A 73 12.23 4.97 -12.99
N VAL A 74 11.01 5.49 -13.10
CA VAL A 74 10.77 6.80 -13.74
C VAL A 74 11.21 7.99 -12.88
N ILE A 75 11.62 7.74 -11.62
CA ILE A 75 12.12 8.75 -10.69
C ILE A 75 13.58 8.43 -10.39
N THR A 76 14.41 9.47 -10.35
CA THR A 76 15.83 9.38 -10.06
C THR A 76 16.17 10.20 -8.81
N PRO A 77 16.86 9.62 -7.80
CA PRO A 77 17.15 8.20 -7.62
C PRO A 77 15.87 7.36 -7.44
N SER A 78 15.94 6.09 -7.84
CA SER A 78 14.82 5.14 -7.81
C SER A 78 14.00 5.21 -6.52
N ALA A 79 12.68 5.04 -6.64
CA ALA A 79 11.79 4.85 -5.50
C ALA A 79 12.04 3.51 -4.77
N VAL A 80 12.76 2.57 -5.38
CA VAL A 80 13.18 1.33 -4.72
C VAL A 80 14.43 1.58 -3.90
N LYS A 81 14.43 1.18 -2.64
CA LYS A 81 15.57 1.28 -1.72
C LYS A 81 15.91 -0.08 -1.12
N CYS A 82 17.16 -0.21 -0.68
CA CYS A 82 17.54 -1.27 0.24
C CYS A 82 16.91 -0.97 1.60
N VAL A 83 16.29 -1.97 2.22
CA VAL A 83 15.68 -1.91 3.55
C VAL A 83 16.33 -2.97 4.42
N HIS A 84 16.50 -2.63 5.69
CA HIS A 84 17.13 -3.47 6.69
C HIS A 84 16.08 -4.06 7.63
N ALA A 85 15.89 -5.38 7.59
CA ALA A 85 15.16 -6.11 8.61
C ALA A 85 16.07 -6.35 9.83
N TYR A 86 16.11 -5.38 10.75
CA TYR A 86 16.98 -5.41 11.93
C TYR A 86 16.80 -6.69 12.77
N ALA A 87 15.56 -7.16 12.93
CA ALA A 87 15.24 -8.40 13.67
C ALA A 87 15.86 -9.66 13.05
N LEU A 88 16.29 -9.62 11.79
CA LEU A 88 17.01 -10.71 11.13
C LEU A 88 18.53 -10.53 11.18
N CYS A 89 19.04 -9.34 11.45
CA CYS A 89 20.46 -9.03 11.26
C CYS A 89 21.34 -9.66 12.34
N GLY A 90 22.50 -10.17 11.94
CA GLY A 90 23.49 -10.74 12.85
C GLY A 90 24.56 -9.74 13.29
N TYR A 91 24.40 -8.45 12.94
CA TYR A 91 25.29 -7.35 13.31
C TYR A 91 26.79 -7.64 13.07
N CYS A 92 27.13 -8.31 11.97
CA CYS A 92 28.47 -8.85 11.78
C CYS A 92 29.53 -7.76 11.51
N LYS A 93 30.71 -7.87 12.13
CA LYS A 93 31.92 -7.10 11.73
C LYS A 93 32.23 -7.21 10.24
N LEU A 94 32.18 -8.44 9.73
CA LEU A 94 32.30 -8.77 8.32
C LEU A 94 30.89 -8.90 7.70
N CYS A 95 30.32 -7.79 7.26
CA CYS A 95 29.00 -7.77 6.67
C CYS A 95 29.06 -8.05 5.15
N PHE A 96 28.42 -9.13 4.72
CA PHE A 96 28.29 -9.49 3.30
C PHE A 96 27.40 -8.55 2.50
N GLY A 97 26.62 -7.68 3.15
CA GLY A 97 25.92 -6.61 2.45
C GLY A 97 26.83 -5.43 2.11
N LEU A 98 27.85 -5.19 2.94
CA LEU A 98 28.74 -4.04 2.87
C LEU A 98 29.98 -4.33 2.01
N PHE A 99 30.68 -5.44 2.25
CA PHE A 99 31.97 -5.71 1.62
C PHE A 99 31.86 -6.58 0.35
N LYS A 100 32.76 -6.38 -0.61
CA LYS A 100 32.84 -7.19 -1.84
C LYS A 100 33.25 -8.63 -1.54
N ASP A 101 34.34 -8.83 -0.77
CA ASP A 101 34.97 -10.13 -0.51
C ASP A 101 35.13 -10.46 0.99
N LYS A 102 35.33 -11.76 1.31
CA LYS A 102 35.79 -12.21 2.65
C LYS A 102 37.30 -12.05 2.76
N ARG A 103 37.79 -10.88 3.14
CA ARG A 103 39.24 -10.71 3.40
C ARG A 103 39.45 -10.13 4.79
N THR A 104 40.40 -10.71 5.50
CA THR A 104 40.96 -10.11 6.70
C THR A 104 41.61 -8.79 6.32
N GLY A 105 41.24 -7.72 7.01
CA GLY A 105 41.77 -6.38 6.74
C GLY A 105 40.90 -5.48 5.87
N ASN A 106 39.70 -5.91 5.43
CA ASN A 106 38.75 -5.00 4.77
C ASN A 106 38.53 -3.75 5.62
N THR A 107 38.69 -2.60 4.98
CA THR A 107 38.44 -1.28 5.51
C THR A 107 37.10 -0.75 5.00
N LEU A 108 36.69 0.44 5.43
CA LEU A 108 35.52 1.12 4.85
C LEU A 108 35.86 1.89 3.57
N ALA A 109 37.02 1.64 2.96
CA ALA A 109 37.42 2.25 1.70
C ALA A 109 36.54 1.76 0.54
N ALA A 110 36.46 2.56 -0.52
CA ALA A 110 35.53 2.34 -1.63
C ALA A 110 35.82 1.05 -2.42
N GLU A 111 37.09 0.64 -2.48
CA GLU A 111 37.56 -0.60 -3.09
C GLU A 111 37.00 -1.83 -2.37
N ASP A 112 36.85 -1.78 -1.05
CA ASP A 112 36.32 -2.87 -0.23
C ASP A 112 34.79 -2.88 -0.20
N ASN A 113 34.17 -1.70 -0.31
CA ASN A 113 32.72 -1.53 -0.26
C ASN A 113 32.04 -1.98 -1.56
N ARG A 114 30.93 -2.67 -1.41
CA ARG A 114 30.11 -3.22 -2.50
C ARG A 114 29.10 -2.22 -3.04
N CYS A 115 28.61 -1.31 -2.22
CA CYS A 115 27.63 -0.32 -2.66
C CYS A 115 28.33 0.68 -3.60
N PRO A 116 27.91 0.82 -4.86
CA PRO A 116 28.60 1.69 -5.82
C PRO A 116 28.43 3.19 -5.51
N VAL A 117 27.50 3.52 -4.62
CA VAL A 117 27.15 4.90 -4.23
C VAL A 117 27.33 5.12 -2.72
N ASP A 118 28.06 4.21 -2.06
CA ASP A 118 28.36 4.27 -0.62
C ASP A 118 27.15 4.49 0.30
N ALA A 119 25.98 3.95 -0.09
CA ALA A 119 24.72 4.15 0.64
C ALA A 119 24.55 3.25 1.87
N ILE A 120 25.56 2.44 2.23
CA ILE A 120 25.50 1.57 3.42
C ILE A 120 26.54 2.05 4.40
N LYS A 121 26.09 2.58 5.53
CA LYS A 121 26.95 3.04 6.61
C LYS A 121 27.01 1.99 7.70
N ARG A 122 28.11 1.98 8.46
CA ARG A 122 28.34 1.06 9.56
C ARG A 122 28.50 1.85 10.85
N ARG A 123 27.79 1.45 11.91
CA ARG A 123 27.91 2.00 13.26
C ARG A 123 28.38 0.90 14.21
N PHE A 124 29.35 1.22 15.06
CA PHE A 124 29.81 0.33 16.13
C PHE A 124 28.72 0.18 17.19
N VAL A 125 28.50 -1.05 17.66
CA VAL A 125 27.58 -1.35 18.77
C VAL A 125 28.41 -1.79 19.98
N GLU A 126 29.09 -2.93 19.86
CA GLU A 126 30.03 -3.49 20.82
C GLU A 126 30.99 -4.43 20.05
N ASP A 127 32.09 -4.94 20.61
CA ASP A 127 32.90 -5.91 19.88
C ASP A 127 32.27 -7.32 19.94
N PRO A 128 32.12 -8.06 18.81
CA PRO A 128 32.50 -7.76 17.43
C PRO A 128 31.33 -7.22 16.56
N PHE A 129 30.30 -6.64 17.17
CA PHE A 129 29.05 -6.27 16.52
C PHE A 129 29.01 -4.84 15.95
N TYR A 130 28.52 -4.75 14.72
CA TYR A 130 28.29 -3.51 14.01
C TYR A 130 26.90 -3.53 13.35
N GLU A 131 26.23 -2.39 13.41
CA GLU A 131 24.95 -2.18 12.75
C GLU A 131 25.15 -1.53 11.38
N MET A 132 24.37 -1.99 10.41
CA MET A 132 24.33 -1.42 9.07
C MET A 132 23.13 -0.49 8.97
N PHE A 133 23.36 0.73 8.46
CA PHE A 133 22.34 1.71 8.18
C PHE A 133 22.31 2.02 6.68
N ILE A 134 21.13 2.23 6.12
CA ILE A 134 20.96 2.59 4.71
C ILE A 134 20.73 4.09 4.60
N ASP A 135 21.64 4.80 3.94
CA ASP A 135 21.43 6.17 3.45
C ASP A 135 20.49 6.11 2.23
N GLU A 136 19.19 6.24 2.49
CA GLU A 136 18.16 6.14 1.45
C GLU A 136 18.23 7.22 0.37
N PRO A 137 18.53 8.50 0.68
CA PRO A 137 18.83 9.50 -0.33
C PRO A 137 19.90 9.04 -1.33
N ALA A 138 21.02 8.49 -0.85
CA ALA A 138 22.09 7.98 -1.70
C ALA A 138 21.74 6.65 -2.40
N CYS A 139 20.92 5.79 -1.78
CA CYS A 139 20.63 4.46 -2.29
C CYS A 139 19.88 4.48 -3.62
N ILE A 140 20.47 3.90 -4.67
CA ILE A 140 19.86 3.83 -6.01
C ILE A 140 19.00 2.57 -6.25
N GLY A 141 18.87 1.68 -5.26
CA GLY A 141 18.03 0.48 -5.39
C GLY A 141 18.64 -0.65 -6.26
N CYS A 142 19.95 -0.70 -6.46
CA CYS A 142 20.59 -1.69 -7.35
C CYS A 142 20.58 -3.14 -6.82
N GLY A 143 20.39 -3.35 -5.52
CA GLY A 143 20.28 -4.69 -4.92
C GLY A 143 21.57 -5.49 -4.79
N ILE A 144 22.74 -4.91 -5.11
CA ILE A 144 24.04 -5.62 -5.03
C ILE A 144 24.35 -6.01 -3.57
N CYS A 145 24.06 -5.13 -2.61
CA CYS A 145 24.17 -5.42 -1.17
C CYS A 145 23.23 -6.54 -0.72
N VAL A 146 21.97 -6.49 -1.16
CA VAL A 146 20.96 -7.52 -0.92
C VAL A 146 21.44 -8.87 -1.42
N LYS A 147 22.06 -8.92 -2.61
CA LYS A 147 22.52 -10.16 -3.24
C LYS A 147 23.50 -10.93 -2.35
N GLY A 148 24.53 -10.29 -1.81
CA GLY A 148 25.45 -11.04 -0.93
C GLY A 148 25.01 -11.13 0.52
N CYS A 149 24.15 -10.24 1.03
CA CYS A 149 23.48 -10.49 2.30
C CYS A 149 22.65 -11.78 2.23
N ASN A 150 21.94 -12.02 1.12
CA ASN A 150 21.19 -13.26 0.90
C ASN A 150 22.09 -14.48 0.67
N ARG A 151 23.21 -14.31 -0.04
CA ARG A 151 24.07 -15.45 -0.41
C ARG A 151 24.96 -15.94 0.73
N PHE A 152 25.44 -15.03 1.58
CA PHE A 152 26.48 -15.34 2.58
C PHE A 152 26.15 -14.83 3.98
N GLY A 153 25.12 -14.00 4.13
CA GLY A 153 24.59 -13.57 5.41
C GLY A 153 23.27 -14.26 5.71
N ASN A 154 22.44 -13.59 6.50
CA ASN A 154 21.12 -14.09 6.92
C ASN A 154 19.95 -13.47 6.12
N GLY A 155 20.25 -12.70 5.07
CA GLY A 155 19.23 -12.06 4.24
C GLY A 155 18.43 -10.95 4.93
N SER A 156 19.01 -10.26 5.91
CA SER A 156 18.38 -9.10 6.58
C SER A 156 18.18 -7.90 5.65
N LEU A 157 18.99 -7.75 4.60
CA LEU A 157 18.83 -6.71 3.59
C LEU A 157 17.93 -7.20 2.44
N HIS A 158 16.97 -6.38 2.02
CA HIS A 158 16.10 -6.66 0.88
C HIS A 158 15.64 -5.35 0.21
N LEU A 159 15.12 -5.42 -1.01
CA LEU A 159 14.61 -4.23 -1.71
C LEU A 159 13.12 -4.04 -1.40
N GLN A 160 12.71 -2.80 -1.17
CA GLN A 160 11.31 -2.40 -1.06
C GLN A 160 11.09 -1.08 -1.81
N VAL A 161 9.87 -0.87 -2.30
CA VAL A 161 9.41 0.40 -2.88
C VAL A 161 9.08 1.34 -1.72
N ARG A 162 9.69 2.52 -1.70
CA ARG A 162 9.42 3.61 -0.76
C ARG A 162 8.25 4.44 -1.26
N HIS A 163 7.10 4.33 -0.60
CA HIS A 163 5.84 4.93 -1.07
C HIS A 163 5.76 6.44 -0.83
N ASP A 164 6.60 6.98 0.04
CA ASP A 164 6.90 8.41 0.15
C ASP A 164 7.61 8.98 -1.09
N ARG A 165 8.21 8.11 -1.92
CA ARG A 165 8.92 8.50 -3.14
C ARG A 165 8.21 8.04 -4.42
N CYS A 166 7.53 6.90 -4.36
CA CYS A 166 6.85 6.33 -5.51
C CYS A 166 5.65 7.20 -5.92
N VAL A 167 5.64 7.67 -7.16
CA VAL A 167 4.51 8.45 -7.72
C VAL A 167 3.34 7.57 -8.18
N ASN A 168 3.35 6.26 -7.85
CA ASN A 168 2.32 5.30 -8.21
C ASN A 168 1.90 5.39 -9.68
N CYS A 169 2.83 5.12 -10.60
CA CYS A 169 2.70 5.33 -12.06
C CYS A 169 1.62 4.48 -12.77
N ASN A 170 0.65 3.91 -12.04
CA ASN A 170 -0.34 2.90 -12.43
C ASN A 170 0.29 1.59 -12.94
N GLN A 171 1.08 1.65 -14.00
CA GLN A 171 1.92 0.56 -14.50
C GLN A 171 3.38 0.83 -14.12
N CYS A 172 3.93 0.05 -13.19
CA CYS A 172 5.32 0.19 -12.79
C CYS A 172 6.26 -0.29 -13.91
N ALA A 173 7.10 0.60 -14.44
CA ALA A 173 8.10 0.26 -15.46
C ALA A 173 9.08 -0.82 -14.96
N ILE A 174 9.49 -0.75 -13.68
CA ILE A 174 10.32 -1.79 -13.05
C ILE A 174 9.59 -3.13 -13.04
N ALA A 175 8.29 -3.16 -12.71
CA ALA A 175 7.52 -4.41 -12.69
C ALA A 175 7.48 -5.07 -14.07
N LYS A 176 7.28 -4.28 -15.14
CA LYS A 176 7.31 -4.76 -16.52
C LYS A 176 8.70 -5.31 -16.91
N ALA A 177 9.77 -4.68 -16.45
CA ALA A 177 11.14 -5.08 -16.75
C ALA A 177 11.72 -6.15 -15.80
N CYS A 178 11.01 -6.52 -14.72
CA CYS A 178 11.51 -7.42 -13.69
C CYS A 178 11.51 -8.88 -14.18
N PRO A 179 12.67 -9.51 -14.40
CA PRO A 179 12.73 -10.86 -14.96
C PRO A 179 12.18 -11.95 -14.03
N SER A 180 12.18 -11.73 -12.72
CA SER A 180 11.63 -12.69 -11.74
C SER A 180 10.20 -12.38 -11.32
N GLN A 181 9.55 -11.39 -11.96
CA GLN A 181 8.18 -10.96 -11.65
C GLN A 181 7.95 -10.75 -10.14
N ALA A 182 8.95 -10.16 -9.47
CA ALA A 182 8.93 -9.96 -8.03
C ALA A 182 7.99 -8.82 -7.58
N PHE A 183 7.51 -7.99 -8.50
CA PHE A 183 6.60 -6.89 -8.18
C PHE A 183 5.15 -7.39 -8.10
N VAL A 184 4.50 -7.09 -6.98
CA VAL A 184 3.12 -7.48 -6.68
C VAL A 184 2.30 -6.25 -6.27
N ARG A 185 0.97 -6.35 -6.40
CA ARG A 185 0.04 -5.36 -5.85
C ARG A 185 -0.31 -5.76 -4.42
N VAL A 186 -0.18 -4.82 -3.48
CA VAL A 186 -0.52 -5.01 -2.07
C VAL A 186 -1.43 -3.88 -1.60
N PRO A 187 -2.25 -4.07 -0.55
CA PRO A 187 -3.04 -3.00 0.03
C PRO A 187 -2.15 -1.85 0.53
N ALA A 188 -2.53 -0.61 0.24
CA ALA A 188 -1.80 0.57 0.71
C ALA A 188 -1.79 0.69 2.23
N SER A 189 -2.74 0.05 2.92
CA SER A 189 -2.84 -0.05 4.37
C SER A 189 -1.73 -0.92 5.00
N LYS A 190 -1.19 -1.89 4.24
CA LYS A 190 -0.12 -2.81 4.66
C LYS A 190 0.88 -3.03 3.52
N PRO A 191 1.64 -1.99 3.15
CA PRO A 191 2.36 -1.99 1.88
C PRO A 191 3.68 -2.73 1.90
N TYR A 192 4.29 -2.99 3.06
CA TYR A 192 5.64 -3.51 3.16
C TYR A 192 5.67 -5.02 3.38
N LEU A 193 6.45 -5.71 2.54
CA LEU A 193 6.71 -7.14 2.64
C LEU A 193 8.11 -7.33 3.22
N ILE A 194 8.24 -7.03 4.51
CA ILE A 194 9.52 -7.14 5.22
C ILE A 194 9.84 -8.61 5.48
N ARG A 195 11.09 -9.01 5.21
CA ARG A 195 11.57 -10.34 5.60
C ARG A 195 11.51 -10.46 7.14
N THR A 196 10.85 -11.50 7.62
CA THR A 196 10.78 -11.85 9.04
C THR A 196 11.42 -13.22 9.27
N LEU A 197 11.73 -13.52 10.53
CA LEU A 197 12.02 -14.90 10.92
C LEU A 197 10.77 -15.72 10.59
N ARG A 198 10.85 -16.63 9.62
CA ARG A 198 9.79 -17.64 9.43
C ARG A 198 9.66 -18.39 10.76
N LYS A 199 8.52 -18.26 11.44
CA LYS A 199 8.09 -19.31 12.36
C LYS A 199 7.77 -20.50 11.46
N SER A 200 8.60 -21.55 11.56
CA SER A 200 8.30 -22.87 11.01
C SER A 200 7.00 -23.39 11.62
#